data_AF-A0A817VNH5-F1
#
_entry.id   AF-A0A817VNH5-F1
#
_cell.length_a   1.000
_cell.length_b   1.000
_cell.length_c   1.000
_cell.angle_alpha   90.00
_cell.angle_beta   90.00
_cell.angle_gamma   90.00
#
_symmetry.space_group_name_H-M   'P 1'
#
loop_
_entity.id
_entity.type
_entity.pdbx_description
1 polymer ?
#
loop_
_entity_poly.entity_id
_entity_poly.type
_entity_poly.pdbx_seq_one_letter_code
_entity_poly.pdbx_strand_id
1 'polypeptide(L)'
;MTNPLSEDQEEDSKETEEQFLLEPTETKNGNRYVMVNTRLDYQHRSKELTTLCLYDFVGHLQKKVIDKSDRRLLKNVNEYEGKRLDTDGTKMNERHTFQSAHPQSSSHIIIKRTTPVVPVLLGPQIPRREREETHERYCRAILTLFVPWRTAQGLCAFNETWCEALEIRKSFMSSSSLKIIENIQLLHECKHDRGEHLQQVIAEAQNDSRIDPVLIPTCYGEDQNT
;
A
#
# COMPACT_ATOMS: atom_id res chain seq x y z
N MET A 1 -18.80 40.17 -13.98
CA MET A 1 -17.59 39.44 -13.59
C MET A 1 -17.95 38.60 -12.38
N THR A 2 -18.51 37.43 -12.65
CA THR A 2 -18.98 36.45 -11.68
C THR A 2 -17.89 35.40 -11.53
N ASN A 3 -17.31 35.35 -10.33
CA ASN A 3 -16.32 34.37 -9.94
C ASN A 3 -17.01 32.99 -9.84
N PRO A 4 -16.55 31.93 -10.54
CA PRO A 4 -17.07 30.60 -10.29
C PRO A 4 -16.45 30.10 -8.99
N LEU A 5 -17.31 29.82 -8.01
CA LEU A 5 -16.97 29.09 -6.80
C LEU A 5 -16.42 27.71 -7.21
N SER A 6 -15.22 27.41 -6.73
CA SER A 6 -14.57 26.11 -6.81
C SER A 6 -15.44 25.03 -6.17
N GLU A 7 -15.77 23.98 -6.93
CA GLU A 7 -16.56 22.82 -6.53
C GLU A 7 -15.83 21.85 -5.57
N ASP A 8 -14.67 22.22 -5.02
CA ASP A 8 -13.79 21.28 -4.30
C ASP A 8 -13.79 21.44 -2.76
N GLN A 9 -14.82 22.04 -2.15
CA GLN A 9 -14.90 22.21 -0.68
C GLN A 9 -15.91 21.31 0.05
N GLU A 10 -16.48 20.30 -0.61
CA GLU A 10 -17.34 19.30 0.05
C GLU A 10 -16.77 17.89 -0.08
N GLU A 11 -15.58 17.62 0.49
CA GLU A 11 -15.26 16.26 0.96
C GLU A 11 -15.66 16.11 2.42
N ASP A 12 -16.97 15.88 2.54
CA ASP A 12 -17.72 15.19 3.58
C ASP A 12 -16.86 14.44 4.61
N SER A 13 -17.03 14.86 5.86
CA SER A 13 -16.54 14.17 7.06
C SER A 13 -17.40 12.93 7.30
N LYS A 14 -17.33 11.96 6.39
CA LYS A 14 -17.93 10.65 6.61
C LYS A 14 -17.17 9.97 7.73
N GLU A 15 -17.88 9.68 8.82
CA GLU A 15 -17.44 8.70 9.81
C GLU A 15 -16.86 7.50 9.08
N THR A 16 -15.57 7.25 9.26
CA THR A 16 -14.88 6.15 8.60
C THR A 16 -15.44 4.85 9.15
N GLU A 17 -16.49 4.31 8.53
CA GLU A 17 -16.95 2.96 8.80
C GLU A 17 -15.76 2.01 8.63
N GLU A 18 -15.35 1.34 9.71
CA GLU A 18 -14.27 0.36 9.62
C GLU A 18 -14.74 -0.79 8.71
N GLN A 19 -14.23 -0.81 7.49
CA GLN A 19 -14.57 -1.84 6.52
C GLN A 19 -13.85 -3.14 6.88
N PHE A 20 -14.61 -4.14 7.33
CA PHE A 20 -14.06 -5.46 7.65
C PHE A 20 -14.01 -6.35 6.40
N LEU A 21 -12.84 -6.92 6.10
CA LEU A 21 -12.72 -7.95 5.09
C LEU A 21 -13.07 -9.31 5.70
N LEU A 22 -14.04 -10.00 5.10
CA LEU A 22 -14.37 -11.39 5.43
C LEU A 22 -13.83 -12.30 4.33
N GLU A 23 -12.90 -13.19 4.68
CA GLU A 23 -12.42 -14.20 3.75
C GLU A 23 -13.14 -15.54 3.99
N PRO A 24 -13.68 -16.19 2.94
CA PRO A 24 -14.17 -17.54 3.05
C PRO A 24 -12.98 -18.49 3.24
N THR A 25 -13.04 -19.30 4.30
CA THR A 25 -12.14 -20.42 4.53
C THR A 25 -12.91 -21.71 4.32
N GLU A 26 -12.40 -22.57 3.44
CA GLU A 26 -12.91 -23.92 3.27
C GLU A 26 -12.55 -24.75 4.50
N THR A 27 -13.57 -25.24 5.19
CA THR A 27 -13.38 -26.27 6.21
C THR A 27 -14.16 -27.51 5.82
N LYS A 28 -13.78 -28.66 6.40
CA LYS A 28 -14.46 -29.95 6.18
C LYS A 28 -15.97 -29.92 6.48
N ASN A 29 -16.47 -28.90 7.19
CA ASN A 29 -17.86 -28.75 7.62
C ASN A 29 -18.57 -27.53 6.97
N GLY A 30 -18.05 -27.00 5.85
CA GLY A 30 -18.64 -25.87 5.11
C GLY A 30 -17.81 -24.59 5.15
N ASN A 31 -18.34 -23.53 4.51
CA ASN A 31 -17.68 -22.22 4.44
C ASN A 31 -17.74 -21.53 5.81
N ARG A 32 -16.57 -21.25 6.39
CA ARG A 32 -16.45 -20.35 7.54
C ARG A 32 -15.90 -19.02 7.06
N TYR A 33 -16.50 -17.92 7.50
CA TYR A 33 -15.94 -16.59 7.28
C TYR A 33 -14.93 -16.28 8.39
N VAL A 34 -13.76 -15.78 8.01
CA VAL A 34 -12.74 -15.31 8.94
C VAL A 34 -12.62 -13.81 8.78
N MET A 35 -12.69 -13.09 9.90
CA MET A 35 -12.38 -11.67 9.93
C MET A 35 -10.88 -11.48 9.65
N VAL A 36 -10.57 -10.75 8.59
CA VAL A 36 -9.21 -10.39 8.21
C VAL A 36 -9.03 -8.90 8.45
N ASN A 37 -8.21 -8.58 9.45
CA ASN A 37 -7.86 -7.21 9.77
C ASN A 37 -6.35 -7.14 9.97
N THR A 38 -5.63 -6.82 8.90
CA THR A 38 -4.17 -6.71 8.88
C THR A 38 -3.66 -5.65 9.85
N ARG A 39 -4.42 -4.58 10.07
CA ARG A 39 -4.09 -3.56 11.07
C ARG A 39 -4.07 -4.17 12.47
N LEU A 40 -5.12 -4.89 12.87
CA LEU A 40 -5.16 -5.55 14.19
C LEU A 40 -4.06 -6.62 14.32
N ASP A 41 -3.87 -7.43 13.28
CA ASP A 41 -2.80 -8.45 13.24
C ASP A 41 -1.42 -7.80 13.47
N TYR A 42 -1.15 -6.66 12.83
CA TYR A 42 0.09 -5.91 12.96
C TYR A 42 0.22 -5.22 14.33
N GLN A 43 -0.83 -4.55 14.83
CA GLN A 43 -0.81 -3.82 16.10
C GLN A 43 -0.55 -4.75 17.29
N HIS A 44 -1.11 -5.96 17.25
CA HIS A 44 -0.98 -6.97 18.31
C HIS A 44 0.05 -8.06 18.01
N ARG A 45 0.98 -7.80 17.07
CA ARG A 45 2.13 -8.68 16.81
C ARG A 45 2.99 -8.90 18.06
N SER A 46 3.75 -9.98 18.09
CA SER A 46 4.67 -10.32 19.18
C SER A 46 5.68 -9.21 19.48
N LYS A 47 6.29 -9.24 20.68
CA LYS A 47 7.25 -8.19 21.10
C LYS A 47 8.52 -8.21 20.26
N GLU A 48 8.93 -9.39 19.81
CA GLU A 48 10.11 -9.60 18.96
C GLU A 48 9.95 -8.98 17.56
N LEU A 49 8.72 -8.85 17.07
CA LEU A 49 8.42 -8.26 15.76
C LEU A 49 8.23 -6.73 15.82
N THR A 50 8.52 -6.09 16.96
CA THR A 50 8.26 -4.65 17.15
C THR A 50 9.05 -3.78 16.18
N THR A 51 10.25 -4.21 15.78
CA THR A 51 11.12 -3.48 14.85
C THR A 51 10.72 -3.58 13.38
N LEU A 52 9.75 -4.44 13.02
CA LEU A 52 9.29 -4.57 11.64
C LEU A 52 8.28 -3.48 11.30
N CYS A 53 8.45 -2.86 10.13
CA CYS A 53 7.44 -1.98 9.53
C CYS A 53 6.25 -2.81 8.98
N LEU A 54 5.14 -2.13 8.69
CA LEU A 54 3.93 -2.78 8.19
C LEU A 54 4.18 -3.47 6.84
N TYR A 55 4.92 -2.82 5.94
CA TYR A 55 5.23 -3.37 4.62
C TYR A 55 5.97 -4.71 4.73
N ASP A 56 7.03 -4.76 5.55
CA ASP A 56 7.80 -5.98 5.76
C ASP A 56 7.01 -7.05 6.51
N PHE A 57 6.16 -6.67 7.45
CA PHE A 57 5.28 -7.59 8.14
C PHE A 57 4.39 -8.35 7.15
N VAL A 58 3.72 -7.63 6.25
CA VAL A 58 2.85 -8.25 5.23
C VAL A 58 3.66 -9.07 4.22
N GLY A 59 4.84 -8.58 3.83
CA GLY A 59 5.68 -9.25 2.84
C GLY A 59 6.34 -10.53 3.34
N HIS A 60 6.71 -10.60 4.62
CA HIS A 60 7.51 -11.70 5.16
C HIS A 60 6.72 -12.63 6.09
N LEU A 61 5.60 -12.19 6.63
CA LEU A 61 4.83 -12.94 7.61
C LEU A 61 3.42 -13.20 7.10
N GLN A 62 2.78 -14.22 7.67
CA GLN A 62 1.38 -14.51 7.42
C GLN A 62 0.71 -15.03 8.67
N LYS A 63 -0.59 -14.77 8.79
CA LYS A 63 -1.43 -15.37 9.81
C LYS A 63 -1.76 -16.82 9.43
N LYS A 64 -1.69 -17.73 10.40
CA LYS A 64 -1.99 -19.15 10.26
C LYS A 64 -2.89 -19.63 11.39
N VAL A 65 -3.91 -20.42 11.07
CA VAL A 65 -4.72 -21.10 12.08
C VAL A 65 -3.87 -22.13 12.82
N ILE A 66 -3.96 -22.14 14.15
CA ILE A 66 -3.23 -23.08 15.01
C ILE A 66 -3.66 -24.52 14.72
N ASP A 67 -2.71 -25.36 14.32
CA ASP A 67 -2.92 -26.79 14.08
C ASP A 67 -2.54 -27.67 15.29
N LYS A 68 -2.67 -29.00 15.16
CA LYS A 68 -2.34 -29.95 16.23
C LYS A 68 -0.87 -29.90 16.65
N SER A 69 0.05 -29.63 15.72
CA SER A 69 1.48 -29.52 16.00
C SER A 69 1.80 -28.22 16.73
N ASP A 70 1.21 -27.10 16.30
CA ASP A 70 1.36 -25.80 16.96
C ASP A 70 0.82 -25.87 18.41
N ARG A 71 -0.32 -26.55 18.64
CA ARG A 71 -0.86 -26.74 20.01
C ARG A 71 0.09 -27.50 20.93
N ARG A 72 0.90 -28.43 20.40
CA ARG A 72 1.89 -29.15 21.21
C ARG A 72 3.03 -28.20 21.62
N LEU A 73 3.48 -27.36 20.70
CA LEU A 73 4.51 -26.35 20.98
C LEU A 73 4.03 -25.33 22.00
N LEU A 74 2.81 -24.81 21.84
CA LEU A 74 2.22 -23.83 22.75
C LEU A 74 2.01 -24.38 24.17
N LYS A 75 1.80 -25.68 24.35
CA LYS A 75 1.69 -26.31 25.68
C LYS A 75 3.02 -26.34 26.44
N ASN A 76 4.15 -26.31 25.73
CA ASN A 76 5.48 -26.37 26.34
C ASN A 76 6.01 -24.98 26.73
N VAL A 77 5.36 -23.92 26.28
CA VAL A 77 5.71 -22.53 26.60
C VAL A 77 4.80 -22.07 27.73
N ASN A 78 5.29 -22.12 28.98
CA ASN A 78 4.52 -21.74 30.18
C ASN A 78 4.08 -20.25 30.22
N GLU A 79 4.51 -19.43 29.26
CA GLU A 79 4.26 -17.98 29.21
C GLU A 79 3.83 -17.55 27.79
N TYR A 80 2.53 -17.31 27.60
CA TYR A 80 1.85 -17.46 26.30
C TYR A 80 2.00 -16.30 25.29
N GLU A 81 2.58 -15.17 25.68
CA GLU A 81 2.33 -13.92 24.97
C GLU A 81 3.56 -13.32 24.26
N GLY A 82 3.45 -13.24 22.93
CA GLY A 82 4.32 -12.44 22.11
C GLY A 82 5.78 -12.91 22.05
N LYS A 83 6.01 -14.23 22.01
CA LYS A 83 7.33 -14.87 21.86
C LYS A 83 7.43 -15.71 20.59
N ARG A 84 8.67 -15.99 20.18
CA ARG A 84 9.02 -16.96 19.16
C ARG A 84 8.82 -18.36 19.70
N LEU A 85 8.22 -19.24 18.89
CA LEU A 85 8.10 -20.65 19.22
C LEU A 85 9.33 -21.38 18.70
N ASP A 86 10.14 -21.90 19.61
CA ASP A 86 11.27 -22.76 19.27
C ASP A 86 10.78 -24.13 18.82
N THR A 87 11.42 -24.67 17.79
CA THR A 87 11.01 -25.93 17.17
C THR A 87 12.22 -26.84 17.09
N ASP A 88 12.22 -27.90 17.90
CA ASP A 88 13.27 -28.91 17.85
C ASP A 88 13.00 -29.86 16.67
N GLY A 89 13.94 -30.01 15.74
CA GLY A 89 13.82 -30.85 14.53
C GLY A 89 13.88 -30.09 13.18
N THR A 90 13.34 -30.71 12.11
CA THR A 90 13.35 -30.17 10.74
C THR A 90 12.95 -28.70 10.73
N LYS A 91 13.80 -27.84 10.15
CA LYS A 91 13.70 -26.36 10.21
C LYS A 91 12.29 -25.86 9.91
N MET A 92 11.46 -25.76 10.93
CA MET A 92 10.13 -25.21 10.81
C MET A 92 10.27 -23.70 10.64
N ASN A 93 9.40 -23.09 9.82
CA ASN A 93 9.44 -21.63 9.69
C ASN A 93 9.27 -20.95 11.06
N GLU A 94 9.90 -19.81 11.23
CA GLU A 94 9.77 -19.00 12.45
C GLU A 94 8.30 -18.68 12.74
N ARG A 95 7.89 -18.84 14.00
CA ARG A 95 6.49 -18.69 14.46
C ARG A 95 6.45 -17.77 15.66
N HIS A 96 5.41 -16.95 15.75
CA HIS A 96 5.15 -16.09 16.90
C HIS A 96 3.68 -16.10 17.28
N THR A 97 3.39 -15.90 18.57
CA THR A 97 2.03 -15.69 19.06
C THR A 97 1.63 -14.22 18.99
N PHE A 98 0.33 -13.96 18.87
CA PHE A 98 -0.20 -12.61 19.09
C PHE A 98 -0.18 -12.24 20.58
N GLN A 99 -0.28 -10.95 20.87
CA GLN A 99 -0.57 -10.47 22.23
C GLN A 99 -2.00 -10.87 22.66
N SER A 100 -2.24 -11.02 23.96
CA SER A 100 -3.56 -11.40 24.51
C SER A 100 -4.70 -10.51 24.04
N ALA A 101 -4.44 -9.21 23.88
CA ALA A 101 -5.41 -8.24 23.39
C ALA A 101 -5.91 -8.50 21.96
N HIS A 102 -5.23 -9.34 21.17
CA HIS A 102 -5.70 -9.71 19.84
C HIS A 102 -6.93 -10.63 19.93
N PRO A 103 -8.04 -10.34 19.23
CA PRO A 103 -9.26 -11.16 19.26
C PRO A 103 -9.04 -12.62 18.86
N GLN A 104 -8.01 -12.89 18.05
CA GLN A 104 -7.69 -14.23 17.56
C GLN A 104 -6.43 -14.83 18.20
N SER A 105 -5.94 -14.28 19.31
CA SER A 105 -4.70 -14.73 19.98
C SER A 105 -4.68 -16.22 20.34
N SER A 106 -5.84 -16.80 20.69
CA SER A 106 -5.97 -18.21 21.08
C SER A 106 -6.15 -19.18 19.89
N SER A 107 -6.42 -18.66 18.69
CA SER A 107 -6.79 -19.47 17.51
C SER A 107 -5.82 -19.36 16.36
N HIS A 108 -5.04 -18.28 16.29
CA HIS A 108 -4.10 -18.00 15.20
C HIS A 108 -2.71 -17.67 15.72
N ILE A 109 -1.71 -17.91 14.87
CA ILE A 109 -0.31 -17.53 15.06
C ILE A 109 0.21 -16.79 13.83
N ILE A 110 1.35 -16.13 13.98
CA ILE A 110 2.11 -15.52 12.90
C ILE A 110 3.21 -16.49 12.50
N ILE A 111 3.38 -16.75 11.21
CA ILE A 111 4.45 -17.59 10.68
C ILE A 111 5.21 -16.84 9.60
N LYS A 112 6.53 -17.00 9.60
CA LYS A 112 7.39 -16.51 8.53
C LYS A 112 7.13 -17.29 7.25
N ARG A 113 7.01 -16.56 6.15
CA ARG A 113 6.88 -17.13 4.82
C ARG A 113 8.20 -17.77 4.41
N THR A 114 8.11 -18.90 3.70
CA THR A 114 9.29 -19.53 3.07
C THR A 114 9.80 -18.66 1.93
N THR A 115 8.88 -18.07 1.17
CA THR A 115 9.17 -17.12 0.09
C THR A 115 8.49 -15.80 0.41
N PRO A 116 9.24 -14.69 0.53
CA PRO A 116 8.66 -13.36 0.71
C PRO A 116 7.76 -12.98 -0.48
N VAL A 117 6.75 -12.17 -0.21
CA VAL A 117 5.83 -11.64 -1.22
C VAL A 117 5.91 -10.12 -1.26
N VAL A 118 5.54 -9.52 -2.39
CA VAL A 118 5.43 -8.06 -2.53
C VAL A 118 4.01 -7.65 -2.14
N PRO A 119 3.82 -6.85 -1.08
CA PRO A 119 2.51 -6.32 -0.72
C PRO A 119 1.90 -5.50 -1.86
N VAL A 120 0.64 -5.79 -2.19
CA VAL A 120 -0.15 -4.97 -3.11
C VAL A 120 -0.92 -3.95 -2.27
N LEU A 121 -0.68 -2.67 -2.51
CA LEU A 121 -1.39 -1.59 -1.84
C LEU A 121 -2.76 -1.39 -2.49
N LEU A 122 -3.82 -1.67 -1.74
CA LEU A 122 -5.20 -1.43 -2.15
C LEU A 122 -5.63 -0.04 -1.68
N GLY A 123 -6.29 0.71 -2.57
CA GLY A 123 -6.79 2.06 -2.28
C GLY A 123 -6.10 3.14 -3.11
N PRO A 124 -6.21 4.42 -2.66
CA PRO A 124 -5.58 5.54 -3.35
C PRO A 124 -4.07 5.35 -3.49
N GLN A 125 -3.52 5.78 -4.64
CA GLN A 125 -2.07 5.74 -4.85
C GLN A 125 -1.36 6.66 -3.85
N ILE A 126 -0.16 6.25 -3.42
CA ILE A 126 0.72 7.11 -2.63
C ILE A 126 1.03 8.35 -3.47
N PRO A 127 0.77 9.58 -2.96
CA PRO A 127 1.01 10.80 -3.72
C PRO A 127 2.49 10.98 -4.08
N ARG A 128 2.77 11.85 -5.07
CA ARG A 128 4.14 12.23 -5.43
C ARG A 128 4.72 13.15 -4.34
N ARG A 129 6.00 12.97 -4.03
CA ARG A 129 6.67 13.72 -2.95
C ARG A 129 6.71 15.23 -3.19
N GLU A 130 6.82 15.66 -4.43
CA GLU A 130 7.02 17.08 -4.76
C GLU A 130 5.74 17.93 -4.76
N ARG A 131 4.57 17.30 -4.61
CA ARG A 131 3.28 18.02 -4.66
C ARG A 131 2.90 18.53 -3.28
N GLU A 132 3.11 19.82 -3.03
CA GLU A 132 2.83 20.52 -1.77
C GLU A 132 1.42 20.18 -1.22
N GLU A 133 0.39 20.31 -2.05
CA GLU A 133 -1.02 20.05 -1.69
C GLU A 133 -1.27 18.64 -1.13
N THR A 134 -0.44 17.67 -1.54
CA THR A 134 -0.58 16.26 -1.13
C THR A 134 0.59 15.75 -0.30
N HIS A 135 1.53 16.63 0.08
CA HIS A 135 2.78 16.24 0.71
C HIS A 135 2.56 15.63 2.10
N GLU A 136 1.68 16.20 2.91
CA GLU A 136 1.25 15.61 4.20
C GLU A 136 0.68 14.20 4.03
N ARG A 137 -0.11 13.97 2.97
CA ARG A 137 -0.69 12.65 2.67
C ARG A 137 0.40 11.65 2.22
N TYR A 138 1.40 12.11 1.46
CA TYR A 138 2.60 11.33 1.15
C TYR A 138 3.34 10.93 2.43
N CYS A 139 3.67 11.89 3.29
CA CYS A 139 4.41 11.64 4.52
C CYS A 139 3.69 10.64 5.43
N ARG A 140 2.38 10.82 5.61
CA ARG A 140 1.53 9.87 6.35
C ARG A 140 1.57 8.46 5.78
N ALA A 141 1.51 8.30 4.45
CA ALA A 141 1.55 6.99 3.80
C ALA A 141 2.92 6.31 4.00
N ILE A 142 4.02 7.05 3.80
CA ILE A 142 5.38 6.52 3.97
C ILE A 142 5.63 6.11 5.43
N LEU A 143 5.25 6.95 6.39
CA LEU A 143 5.33 6.64 7.82
C LEU A 143 4.55 5.37 8.17
N THR A 144 3.30 5.26 7.71
CA THR A 144 2.43 4.12 7.98
C THR A 144 3.00 2.80 7.46
N LEU A 145 3.63 2.82 6.28
CA LEU A 145 4.11 1.59 5.63
C LEU A 145 5.51 1.18 6.10
N PHE A 146 6.41 2.15 6.29
CA PHE A 146 7.85 1.91 6.40
C PHE A 146 8.47 2.23 7.76
N VAL A 147 7.73 2.86 8.67
CA VAL A 147 8.16 3.01 10.07
C VAL A 147 7.49 1.95 10.93
N PRO A 148 8.18 1.34 11.92
CA PRO A 148 7.54 0.44 12.86
C PRO A 148 6.61 1.19 13.83
N TRP A 149 5.35 0.73 13.96
CA TRP A 149 4.38 1.35 14.88
C TRP A 149 3.42 0.33 15.51
N ARG A 150 2.70 0.75 16.56
CA ARG A 150 1.56 0.03 17.14
C ARG A 150 0.32 0.89 17.30
N THR A 151 0.48 2.20 17.43
CA THR A 151 -0.60 3.18 17.46
C THR A 151 -0.28 4.33 16.49
N ALA A 152 -1.31 5.07 16.08
CA ALA A 152 -1.14 6.23 15.21
C ALA A 152 -0.26 7.31 15.87
N GLN A 153 -0.37 7.48 17.18
CA GLN A 153 0.46 8.42 17.96
C GLN A 153 1.95 8.06 17.94
N GLY A 154 2.30 6.79 17.68
CA GLY A 154 3.69 6.39 17.48
C GLY A 154 4.29 6.90 16.16
N LEU A 155 3.42 7.14 15.16
CA LEU A 155 3.83 7.68 13.86
C LEU A 155 3.91 9.20 13.87
N CYS A 156 2.89 9.87 14.45
CA CYS A 156 2.78 11.33 14.50
C CYS A 156 2.15 11.73 15.83
N ALA A 157 2.89 12.49 16.63
CA ALA A 157 2.41 13.12 17.85
C ALA A 157 1.43 14.26 17.53
N PHE A 158 0.66 14.69 18.53
CA PHE A 158 -0.36 15.73 18.36
C PHE A 158 0.21 17.12 18.04
N ASN A 159 1.49 17.34 18.33
CA ASN A 159 2.18 18.62 18.18
C ASN A 159 3.22 18.62 17.05
N GLU A 160 3.19 17.61 16.18
CA GLU A 160 4.05 17.55 14.98
C GLU A 160 3.17 17.32 13.74
N THR A 161 3.64 17.82 12.60
CA THR A 161 3.08 17.53 11.28
C THR A 161 3.58 16.17 10.77
N TRP A 162 2.92 15.58 9.77
CA TRP A 162 3.40 14.31 9.21
C TRP A 162 4.76 14.49 8.51
N CYS A 163 5.03 15.68 7.96
CA CYS A 163 6.31 16.02 7.37
C CYS A 163 7.45 16.00 8.40
N GLU A 164 7.29 16.72 9.51
CA GLU A 164 8.26 16.74 10.61
C GLU A 164 8.49 15.32 11.16
N ALA A 165 7.39 14.58 11.37
CA ALA A 165 7.45 13.23 11.87
C ALA A 165 8.25 12.29 10.94
N LEU A 166 8.09 12.44 9.62
CA LEU A 166 8.82 11.66 8.62
C LEU A 166 10.32 11.95 8.68
N GLU A 167 10.72 13.21 8.72
CA GLU A 167 12.13 13.59 8.77
C GLU A 167 12.82 13.04 10.03
N ILE A 168 12.16 13.11 11.19
CA ILE A 168 12.67 12.57 12.45
C ILE A 168 12.81 11.03 12.39
N ARG A 169 11.81 10.35 11.82
CA ARG A 169 11.70 8.88 11.86
C ARG A 169 12.34 8.17 10.67
N LYS A 170 12.83 8.90 9.68
CA LYS A 170 13.49 8.36 8.47
C LYS A 170 14.66 7.43 8.81
N SER A 171 15.37 7.69 9.90
CA SER A 171 16.49 6.88 10.39
C SER A 171 16.10 5.46 10.83
N PHE A 172 14.82 5.22 11.15
CA PHE A 172 14.31 3.88 11.50
C PHE A 172 14.00 3.02 10.27
N MET A 173 14.01 3.59 9.07
CA MET A 173 13.72 2.86 7.84
C MET A 173 14.94 2.06 7.39
N SER A 174 14.69 0.82 6.95
CA SER A 174 15.75 0.01 6.38
C SER A 174 16.18 0.55 5.01
N SER A 175 17.41 0.24 4.58
CA SER A 175 17.89 0.60 3.24
C SER A 175 17.02 -0.02 2.13
N SER A 176 16.42 -1.19 2.38
CA SER A 176 15.47 -1.81 1.45
C SER A 176 14.17 -1.03 1.36
N SER A 177 13.66 -0.55 2.49
CA SER A 177 12.47 0.31 2.56
C SER A 177 12.70 1.62 1.80
N LEU A 178 13.87 2.27 2.01
CA LEU A 178 14.23 3.50 1.30
C LEU A 178 14.27 3.31 -0.22
N LYS A 179 14.83 2.20 -0.72
CA LYS A 179 14.79 1.86 -2.15
C LYS A 179 13.38 1.70 -2.69
N ILE A 180 12.48 1.10 -1.92
CA ILE A 180 11.07 0.98 -2.31
C ILE A 180 10.41 2.36 -2.39
N ILE A 181 10.70 3.24 -1.43
CA ILE A 181 10.19 4.63 -1.42
C ILE A 181 10.70 5.40 -2.64
N GLU A 182 11.98 5.26 -2.97
CA GLU A 182 12.58 5.85 -4.19
C GLU A 182 11.91 5.29 -5.46
N ASN A 183 11.68 3.98 -5.53
CA ASN A 183 11.00 3.36 -6.66
C ASN A 183 9.56 3.87 -6.83
N ILE A 184 8.84 4.12 -5.73
CA ILE A 184 7.49 4.71 -5.79
C ILE A 184 7.53 6.09 -6.44
N GLN A 185 8.52 6.93 -6.08
CA GLN A 185 8.72 8.23 -6.69
C GLN A 185 9.11 8.12 -8.18
N LEU A 186 10.04 7.22 -8.52
CA LEU A 186 10.47 6.97 -9.90
C LEU A 186 9.29 6.52 -10.79
N LEU A 187 8.38 5.70 -10.26
CA LEU A 187 7.17 5.29 -10.99
C LEU A 187 6.27 6.47 -11.35
N HIS A 188 6.20 7.49 -10.48
CA HIS A 188 5.46 8.73 -10.78
C HIS A 188 6.14 9.55 -11.87
N GLU A 189 7.47 9.67 -11.83
CA GLU A 189 8.27 10.37 -12.84
C GLU A 189 8.09 9.72 -14.21
N CYS A 190 8.30 8.40 -14.32
CA CYS A 190 8.10 7.69 -15.57
C CYS A 190 6.65 7.79 -16.10
N LYS A 191 5.66 7.79 -15.21
CA LYS A 191 4.25 7.96 -15.60
C LYS A 191 3.99 9.36 -16.16
N HIS A 192 4.61 10.39 -15.57
CA HIS A 192 4.50 11.77 -16.03
C HIS A 192 5.15 11.95 -17.39
N ASP A 193 6.41 11.54 -17.55
CA ASP A 193 7.18 11.66 -18.80
C ASP A 193 6.48 10.96 -19.97
N ARG A 194 5.97 9.74 -19.72
CA ARG A 194 5.18 9.01 -20.71
C ARG A 194 3.89 9.74 -21.07
N GLY A 195 3.26 10.40 -20.11
CA GLY A 195 2.05 11.19 -20.32
C GLY A 195 2.32 12.41 -21.19
N GLU A 196 3.39 13.16 -20.91
CA GLU A 196 3.81 14.31 -21.71
C GLU A 196 4.19 13.90 -23.13
N HIS A 197 4.97 12.83 -23.27
CA HIS A 197 5.34 12.30 -24.59
C HIS A 197 4.10 11.91 -25.40
N LEU A 198 3.11 11.25 -24.77
CA LEU A 198 1.86 10.91 -25.45
C LEU A 198 1.08 12.15 -25.89
N GLN A 199 1.02 13.18 -25.06
CA GLN A 199 0.35 14.44 -25.41
C GLN A 199 1.04 15.13 -26.60
N GLN A 200 2.37 15.14 -26.62
CA GLN A 200 3.13 15.70 -27.73
C GLN A 200 2.84 14.97 -29.05
N VAL A 201 2.88 13.63 -29.04
CA VAL A 201 2.56 12.82 -30.24
C VAL A 201 1.15 13.06 -30.74
N ILE A 202 0.17 13.22 -29.84
CA ILE A 202 -1.22 13.55 -30.21
C ILE A 202 -1.31 14.96 -30.83
N ALA A 203 -0.62 15.94 -30.26
CA ALA A 203 -0.62 17.32 -30.76
C ALA A 203 0.02 17.42 -32.16
N GLU A 204 1.14 16.73 -32.39
CA GLU A 204 1.80 16.65 -33.69
C GLU A 204 0.88 16.03 -34.75
N ALA A 205 0.22 14.90 -34.42
CA ALA A 205 -0.72 14.24 -35.33
C ALA A 205 -1.94 15.13 -35.69
N GLN A 206 -2.44 15.92 -34.74
CA GLN A 206 -3.52 16.88 -34.99
C GLN A 206 -3.07 18.02 -35.91
N ASN A 207 -1.83 18.48 -35.78
CA ASN A 207 -1.28 19.55 -36.61
C ASN A 207 -1.05 19.08 -38.05
N ASP A 208 -0.56 17.85 -38.26
CA ASP A 208 -0.37 17.24 -39.59
C ASP A 208 -1.68 16.96 -40.33
N SER A 209 -2.80 16.78 -39.61
CA SER A 209 -4.12 16.60 -40.22
C SER A 209 -4.73 17.88 -40.81
N ARG A 210 -4.03 19.02 -40.71
CA ARG A 210 -4.40 20.31 -41.31
C ARG A 210 -3.75 20.48 -42.69
N ILE A 211 -4.11 19.62 -43.64
CA ILE A 211 -3.66 19.75 -45.04
C ILE A 211 -4.30 20.99 -45.69
N ASP A 212 -3.47 21.78 -46.38
CA ASP A 212 -3.78 22.98 -47.17
C ASP A 212 -4.99 22.82 -48.11
N PRO A 213 -5.85 23.86 -48.29
CA PRO A 213 -6.97 23.83 -49.23
C PRO A 213 -6.56 23.93 -50.71
N VAL A 214 -5.31 23.61 -51.07
CA VAL A 214 -4.76 23.79 -52.42
C VAL A 214 -4.83 22.50 -53.21
N LEU A 215 -6.04 21.96 -53.39
CA LEU A 215 -6.36 21.00 -54.46
C LEU A 215 -7.82 21.22 -54.90
N ILE A 216 -8.14 22.43 -55.35
CA ILE A 216 -9.21 22.59 -56.34
C ILE A 216 -8.51 22.50 -57.70
N PRO A 217 -8.71 21.43 -58.49
CA PRO A 217 -8.22 21.41 -59.86
C PRO A 217 -8.91 22.55 -60.61
N THR A 218 -8.15 23.58 -60.98
CA THR A 218 -8.60 24.54 -61.98
C THR A 218 -8.69 23.80 -63.30
N CYS A 219 -9.90 23.35 -63.64
CA CYS A 219 -10.23 22.83 -64.95
C CYS A 219 -10.15 23.98 -65.97
N TYR A 220 -8.95 24.30 -66.45
CA TYR A 220 -8.80 24.99 -67.73
C TYR A 220 -8.67 23.92 -68.80
N GLY A 221 -9.80 23.64 -69.46
CA GLY A 221 -9.84 23.04 -70.79
C GLY A 221 -10.45 24.08 -71.72
N GLU A 222 -9.58 24.82 -72.40
CA GLU A 222 -9.95 25.57 -73.59
C GLU A 222 -10.32 24.57 -74.69
N ASP A 223 -11.60 24.50 -75.05
CA ASP A 223 -12.01 23.90 -76.33
C ASP A 223 -12.21 25.04 -77.34
N GLN A 224 -11.16 25.29 -78.12
CA GLN A 224 -11.26 25.96 -79.42
C GLN A 224 -11.38 24.92 -80.55
N ASN A 225 -12.20 25.29 -81.54
CA ASN A 225 -12.44 24.68 -82.87
C ASN A 225 -13.24 23.37 -82.86
N THR A 226 -14.31 23.20 -83.64
CA THR A 226 -14.64 23.77 -84.97
C THR A 226 -16.15 23.61 -85.23
#